data_AF-A0AAD5QYZ4-F1
#
_entry.id   AF-A0AAD5QYZ4-F1
#
_cell.length_a   1.000
_cell.length_b   1.000
_cell.length_c   1.000
_cell.angle_alpha   90.00
_cell.angle_beta   90.00
_cell.angle_gamma   90.00
#
_symmetry.space_group_name_H-M   'P 1'
#
loop_
_entity.id
_entity.type
_entity.pdbx_description
1 polymer ?
#
loop_
_entity_poly.entity_id
_entity_poly.type
_entity_poly.pdbx_seq_one_letter_code
_entity_poly.pdbx_strand_id
1 'polypeptide(L)'
;MRKCTGAFRFVIWFALIDLLTGLATIYGGFYGIVSTFYGKTKDMMSPFKCMTIAFHITVWLFVDVYHLVVLSLLCFDRLLFILIPVPYLKVSRIYLNWAFFLLLGLLTCIAIIPAFSLPIESFQNNRFWCQHYAIWTT
;
A
#
# COMPACT_ATOMS: atom_id res chain seq x y z
N MET A 1 7.61 -14.42 33.14
CA MET A 1 7.14 -13.36 32.21
C MET A 1 7.14 -13.89 30.79
N ARG A 2 5.97 -13.97 30.15
CA ARG A 2 5.80 -14.46 28.77
C ARG A 2 6.49 -13.45 27.84
N LYS A 3 7.51 -13.86 27.07
CA LYS A 3 8.18 -12.98 26.10
C LYS A 3 7.15 -12.53 25.04
N CYS A 4 6.60 -11.33 25.17
CA CYS A 4 5.65 -10.70 24.24
C CYS A 4 6.30 -10.29 22.89
N THR A 5 7.30 -11.03 22.42
CA THR A 5 8.11 -10.68 21.25
C THR A 5 7.29 -10.69 19.95
N GLY A 6 6.22 -11.49 19.88
CA GLY A 6 5.36 -11.58 18.70
C GLY A 6 4.52 -10.33 18.47
N ALA A 7 3.76 -9.92 19.48
CA ALA A 7 2.93 -8.70 19.42
C ALA A 7 3.78 -7.45 19.16
N PHE A 8 4.98 -7.37 19.75
CA PHE A 8 5.89 -6.25 19.53
C PHE A 8 6.37 -6.14 18.07
N ARG A 9 6.55 -7.26 17.37
CA ARG A 9 6.94 -7.27 15.94
C ARG A 9 5.85 -6.72 15.03
N PHE A 10 4.59 -7.08 15.28
CA PHE A 10 3.46 -6.51 14.53
C PHE A 10 3.36 -5.00 14.73
N VAL A 11 3.51 -4.51 15.96
CA VAL A 11 3.46 -3.07 16.26
C VAL A 11 4.56 -2.30 15.53
N ILE A 12 5.79 -2.84 15.49
CA ILE A 12 6.89 -2.21 14.72
C ILE A 12 6.53 -2.13 13.23
N TRP A 13 5.97 -3.20 12.66
CA TRP A 13 5.58 -3.20 11.25
C TRP A 13 4.48 -2.19 10.95
N PHE A 14 3.45 -2.11 11.79
CA PHE A 14 2.40 -1.10 11.63
C PHE A 14 2.97 0.31 11.73
N ALA A 15 3.85 0.58 12.70
CA ALA A 15 4.49 1.89 12.83
C ALA A 15 5.31 2.28 11.59
N LEU A 16 6.02 1.33 10.97
CA LEU A 16 6.76 1.56 9.72
C LEU A 16 5.82 1.86 8.55
N ILE A 17 4.73 1.11 8.42
CA ILE A 17 3.72 1.31 7.37
C ILE A 17 3.05 2.68 7.53
N ASP A 18 2.65 3.03 8.76
CA ASP A 18 2.01 4.31 9.05
C ASP A 18 2.95 5.50 8.79
N LEU A 19 4.24 5.36 9.12
CA LEU A 19 5.25 6.36 8.81
C LEU A 19 5.39 6.56 7.29
N LEU A 20 5.46 5.48 6.52
CA LEU A 20 5.55 5.56 5.05
C LEU A 20 4.28 6.19 4.45
N THR A 21 3.11 5.84 4.98
CA THR A 21 1.83 6.41 4.55
C THR A 21 1.74 7.89 4.90
N GLY A 22 2.20 8.29 6.09
CA GLY A 22 2.29 9.68 6.52
C GLY A 22 3.22 10.51 5.61
N LEU A 23 4.37 9.96 5.23
CA LEU A 23 5.27 10.62 4.28
C LEU A 23 4.66 10.74 2.88
N ALA A 24 3.99 9.68 2.40
CA ALA A 24 3.33 9.68 1.10
C ALA A 24 2.18 10.70 1.04
N THR A 25 1.41 10.84 2.12
CA THR A 25 0.31 11.82 2.20
C THR A 25 0.82 13.26 2.27
N ILE A 26 1.89 13.54 3.01
CA ILE A 26 2.56 14.85 2.99
C ILE A 26 3.02 15.19 1.57
N TYR A 27 3.71 14.25 0.90
CA TYR A 27 4.17 14.43 -0.47
C TYR A 27 3.00 14.68 -1.45
N GLY A 28 1.94 13.87 -1.37
CA GLY A 28 0.73 14.03 -2.18
C GLY A 28 0.04 15.38 -1.94
N GLY A 29 -0.04 15.84 -0.69
CA GLY A 29 -0.60 17.14 -0.34
C GLY A 29 0.18 18.31 -0.93
N PHE A 30 1.51 18.31 -0.80
CA PHE A 30 2.36 19.33 -1.43
C PHE A 30 2.25 19.29 -2.96
N TYR A 31 2.22 18.09 -3.55
CA TYR A 31 2.05 17.92 -4.98
C TYR A 31 0.69 18.46 -5.48
N GLY A 32 -0.38 18.21 -4.73
CA GLY A 32 -1.72 18.75 -5.02
C GLY A 32 -1.75 20.29 -5.01
N ILE A 33 -1.08 20.92 -4.05
CA ILE A 33 -0.96 22.38 -4.00
C ILE A 33 -0.16 22.89 -5.20
N VAL A 34 1.01 22.33 -5.49
CA VAL A 34 1.85 22.80 -6.61
C VAL A 34 1.14 22.63 -7.97
N SER A 35 0.45 21.51 -8.16
CA SER A 35 -0.28 21.25 -9.41
C SER A 35 -1.49 22.16 -9.62
N THR A 36 -2.15 22.61 -8.56
CA THR A 36 -3.28 23.55 -8.66
C THR A 36 -2.85 24.99 -8.94
N PHE A 37 -1.74 25.46 -8.36
CA PHE A 37 -1.24 26.82 -8.58
C PHE A 37 -0.44 27.00 -9.89
N TYR A 38 0.33 25.98 -10.30
CA TYR A 38 1.24 26.07 -11.45
C TYR A 38 0.86 25.16 -12.62
N GLY A 39 -0.25 24.43 -12.52
CA GLY A 39 -0.69 23.47 -13.52
C GLY A 39 -1.09 24.13 -14.84
N LYS A 40 -0.24 24.01 -15.86
CA LYS A 40 -0.61 24.30 -17.25
C LYS A 40 -1.55 23.18 -17.75
N THR A 41 -2.86 23.41 -17.67
CA THR A 41 -3.94 22.52 -18.13
C THR A 41 -4.01 22.26 -19.64
N LYS A 42 -3.04 22.76 -20.44
CA LYS A 42 -3.10 22.76 -21.90
C LYS A 42 -2.10 21.85 -22.61
N ASP A 43 -1.15 21.26 -21.90
CA ASP A 43 -0.15 20.41 -22.52
C ASP A 43 -0.57 18.94 -22.42
N MET A 44 -0.89 18.33 -23.57
CA MET A 44 -1.18 16.89 -23.68
C MET A 44 0.01 16.10 -23.12
N MET A 45 -0.13 15.60 -21.90
CA MET A 45 0.96 14.97 -21.18
C MET A 45 1.08 13.51 -21.61
N SER A 46 2.29 13.07 -21.92
CA SER A 46 2.51 11.67 -22.29
C SER A 46 2.12 10.75 -21.12
N PRO A 47 1.55 9.58 -21.41
CA PRO A 47 1.03 8.65 -20.40
C PRO A 47 2.11 8.16 -19.42
N PHE A 48 3.37 8.08 -19.87
CA PHE A 48 4.52 7.82 -18.99
C PHE A 48 4.78 8.97 -18.00
N LYS A 49 4.64 10.24 -18.42
CA LYS A 49 4.74 11.39 -17.52
C LYS A 49 3.58 11.45 -16.53
N CYS A 50 2.38 11.05 -16.95
CA CYS A 50 1.24 10.93 -16.04
C CYS A 50 1.46 9.84 -14.98
N MET A 51 1.99 8.67 -15.37
CA MET A 51 2.24 7.58 -14.42
C MET A 51 3.34 7.93 -13.41
N THR A 52 4.38 8.66 -13.82
CA THR A 52 5.42 9.13 -12.90
C THR A 52 4.94 10.24 -11.96
N ILE A 53 3.98 11.06 -12.40
CA ILE A 53 3.28 12.04 -11.56
C ILE A 53 2.34 11.35 -10.55
N ALA A 54 1.58 10.34 -11.00
CA ALA A 54 0.65 9.56 -10.19
C ALA A 54 1.35 8.47 -9.36
N PHE A 55 2.68 8.43 -9.31
CA PHE A 55 3.44 7.42 -8.58
C PHE A 55 3.08 7.38 -7.09
N HIS A 56 2.76 8.53 -6.50
CA HIS A 56 2.30 8.62 -5.11
C HIS A 56 1.01 7.80 -4.86
N ILE A 57 0.09 7.76 -5.83
CA ILE A 57 -1.17 7.00 -5.76
C ILE A 57 -0.88 5.50 -5.80
N THR A 58 0.00 5.08 -6.70
CA THR A 58 0.45 3.68 -6.80
C THR A 58 1.10 3.19 -5.51
N VAL A 59 1.99 4.00 -4.93
CA VAL A 59 2.62 3.68 -3.64
C VAL A 59 1.57 3.63 -2.54
N TRP A 60 0.62 4.57 -2.52
CA TRP A 60 -0.42 4.60 -1.51
C TRP A 60 -1.33 3.36 -1.57
N LEU A 61 -1.78 2.98 -2.77
CA LEU A 61 -2.57 1.77 -2.99
C LEU A 61 -1.81 0.51 -2.57
N PHE A 62 -0.51 0.43 -2.86
CA PHE A 62 0.33 -0.67 -2.42
C PHE A 62 0.40 -0.77 -0.90
N VAL A 63 0.67 0.35 -0.24
CA VAL A 63 0.80 0.40 1.21
C VAL A 63 -0.53 0.07 1.91
N ASP A 64 -1.66 0.52 1.36
CA ASP A 64 -3.01 0.25 1.90
C ASP A 64 -3.37 -1.24 1.83
N VAL A 65 -3.20 -1.87 0.67
CA VAL A 65 -3.45 -3.32 0.50
C VAL A 65 -2.52 -4.14 1.39
N TYR A 66 -1.24 -3.74 1.49
CA TYR A 66 -0.29 -4.40 2.38
C TYR A 66 -0.69 -4.26 3.86
N HIS A 67 -1.16 -3.08 4.28
CA HIS A 67 -1.65 -2.85 5.64
C HIS A 67 -2.83 -3.77 5.98
N LEU A 68 -3.82 -3.89 5.08
CA LEU A 68 -4.97 -4.78 5.26
C LEU A 68 -4.55 -6.26 5.39
N VAL A 69 -3.60 -6.70 4.59
CA VAL A 69 -3.07 -8.06 4.67
C VAL A 69 -2.36 -8.31 6.00
N VAL A 70 -1.52 -7.39 6.47
CA VAL A 70 -0.84 -7.51 7.77
C VAL A 70 -1.85 -7.48 8.93
N LEU A 71 -2.89 -6.65 8.84
CA LEU A 71 -4.00 -6.60 9.80
C LEU A 71 -4.79 -7.92 9.84
N SER A 72 -5.05 -8.52 8.68
CA SER A 72 -5.69 -9.83 8.59
C SER A 72 -4.86 -10.92 9.29
N LEU A 73 -3.53 -10.88 9.15
CA LEU A 73 -2.62 -11.81 9.80
C LEU A 73 -2.61 -11.62 11.32
N LEU A 74 -2.68 -10.37 11.80
CA LEU A 74 -2.80 -10.08 13.23
C LEU A 74 -4.11 -10.65 13.80
N CYS A 75 -5.24 -10.45 13.11
CA CYS A 75 -6.52 -11.02 13.50
C CYS A 75 -6.45 -12.55 13.54
N PHE A 76 -5.80 -13.17 12.56
CA PHE A 76 -5.62 -14.62 12.49
C PHE A 76 -4.70 -15.15 13.61
N ASP A 77 -3.63 -14.44 13.94
CA ASP A 77 -2.76 -14.76 15.10
C ASP A 77 -3.57 -14.78 16.40
N ARG A 78 -4.44 -13.80 16.61
CA ARG A 78 -5.33 -13.75 17.79
C ARG A 78 -6.36 -14.86 17.80
N LEU A 79 -6.94 -15.19 16.66
CA LEU A 79 -7.87 -16.31 16.53
C LEU A 79 -7.19 -17.65 16.85
N LEU A 80 -5.99 -17.89 16.30
CA LEU A 80 -5.19 -19.09 16.58
C LEU A 80 -4.81 -19.19 18.05
N PHE A 81 -4.48 -18.08 18.70
CA PHE A 81 -4.18 -18.04 20.11
C PHE A 81 -5.37 -18.46 20.99
N ILE A 82 -6.58 -18.06 20.61
CA ILE A 82 -7.83 -18.43 21.31
C ILE A 82 -8.17 -19.90 21.07
N LEU A 83 -8.05 -20.39 19.82
CA LEU A 83 -8.44 -21.76 19.45
C LEU A 83 -7.47 -22.82 19.98
N ILE A 84 -6.15 -22.59 19.86
CA ILE A 84 -5.14 -23.62 20.10
C ILE A 84 -3.97 -23.04 20.93
N PRO A 85 -4.16 -22.78 22.23
CA PRO A 85 -3.19 -22.05 23.05
C PRO A 85 -1.90 -22.83 23.34
N VAL A 86 -1.93 -24.18 23.29
CA VAL A 86 -0.81 -25.04 23.73
C VAL A 86 0.36 -25.06 22.72
N PRO A 87 0.16 -25.43 21.44
CA PRO A 87 1.20 -25.36 20.40
C PRO A 87 1.40 -23.96 19.80
N TYR A 88 0.60 -22.95 20.15
CA TYR A 88 0.65 -21.60 19.54
C TYR A 88 2.07 -21.02 19.45
N LEU A 89 2.89 -21.18 20.49
CA LEU A 89 4.26 -20.64 20.54
C LEU A 89 5.20 -21.22 19.47
N LYS A 90 4.97 -22.47 19.02
CA LYS A 90 5.76 -23.10 17.95
C LYS A 90 5.28 -22.63 16.58
N VAL A 91 3.96 -22.56 16.40
CA VAL A 91 3.32 -22.14 15.14
C VAL A 91 3.58 -20.67 14.85
N SER A 92 3.49 -19.80 15.86
CA SER A 92 3.67 -18.35 15.69
C SER A 92 5.06 -18.00 15.21
N ARG A 93 6.10 -18.71 15.66
CA ARG A 93 7.48 -18.48 15.22
C ARG A 93 7.69 -18.69 13.72
N ILE A 94 6.88 -19.52 13.07
CA ILE A 94 7.01 -19.84 11.64
C ILE A 94 6.57 -18.63 10.79
N TYR A 95 5.42 -18.02 11.09
CA TYR A 95 4.91 -16.88 10.32
C TYR A 95 5.39 -15.52 10.84
N LEU A 96 5.83 -15.37 12.10
CA LEU A 96 6.39 -14.12 12.64
C LEU A 96 7.86 -13.87 12.25
N ASN A 97 8.32 -14.43 11.13
CA ASN A 97 9.66 -14.19 10.63
C ASN A 97 9.69 -12.95 9.72
N TRP A 98 10.78 -12.18 9.74
CA TRP A 98 10.94 -11.00 8.89
C TRP A 98 10.83 -11.34 7.40
N ALA A 99 11.36 -12.49 6.99
CA ALA A 99 11.24 -12.98 5.62
C ALA A 99 9.78 -13.22 5.19
N PHE A 100 8.89 -13.58 6.12
CA PHE A 100 7.48 -13.80 5.81
C PHE A 100 6.77 -12.48 5.48
N PHE A 101 7.07 -11.40 6.21
CA PHE A 101 6.57 -10.05 5.89
C PHE A 101 7.05 -9.56 4.52
N LEU A 102 8.32 -9.80 4.17
CA LEU A 102 8.84 -9.48 2.83
C LEU A 102 8.14 -10.27 1.72
N LEU A 103 7.88 -11.57 1.96
CA LEU A 103 7.16 -12.42 1.02
C LEU A 103 5.69 -11.95 0.85
N LEU A 104 5.04 -11.53 1.93
CA LEU A 104 3.72 -10.89 1.87
C LEU A 104 3.75 -9.62 1.02
N GLY A 105 4.78 -8.78 1.18
CA GLY A 105 4.98 -7.60 0.34
C GLY A 105 5.06 -7.94 -1.15
N LEU A 106 5.84 -8.96 -1.50
CA LEU A 106 5.95 -9.45 -2.88
C LEU A 106 4.61 -9.97 -3.42
N LEU A 107 3.85 -10.74 -2.62
CA LEU A 107 2.52 -11.21 -3.00
C LEU A 107 1.55 -10.04 -3.22
N THR A 108 1.61 -9.00 -2.39
CA THR A 108 0.78 -7.80 -2.57
C THR A 108 1.12 -7.05 -3.85
N CYS A 109 2.39 -6.95 -4.24
CA CYS A 109 2.77 -6.38 -5.55
C CYS A 109 2.09 -7.11 -6.71
N ILE A 110 2.04 -8.45 -6.66
CA ILE A 110 1.39 -9.27 -7.69
C ILE A 110 -0.12 -9.06 -7.70
N ALA A 111 -0.74 -8.96 -6.51
CA ALA A 111 -2.18 -8.79 -6.37
C ALA A 111 -2.70 -7.44 -6.90
N ILE A 112 -1.84 -6.42 -6.98
CA ILE A 112 -2.21 -5.07 -7.44
C ILE A 112 -2.09 -4.93 -8.97
N ILE A 113 -1.41 -5.85 -9.66
CA ILE A 113 -1.31 -5.87 -11.14
C ILE A 113 -2.66 -5.63 -11.85
N PRO A 114 -3.77 -6.31 -11.51
CA PRO A 114 -5.07 -6.08 -12.18
C PRO A 114 -5.62 -4.67 -11.96
N ALA A 115 -5.24 -3.96 -10.89
CA ALA A 115 -5.66 -2.57 -10.66
C ALA A 115 -5.10 -1.61 -11.72
N PHE A 116 -4.02 -2.00 -12.42
CA PHE A 116 -3.43 -1.21 -13.50
C PHE A 116 -4.03 -1.52 -14.89
N SER A 117 -4.99 -2.43 -15.01
CA SER A 117 -5.64 -2.73 -16.30
C SER A 117 -6.40 -1.50 -16.86
N LEU A 118 -7.10 -0.76 -16.01
CA LEU A 118 -7.86 0.44 -16.36
C LEU A 118 -7.00 1.60 -16.95
N PRO A 119 -5.86 2.00 -16.33
CA PRO A 119 -5.00 3.00 -16.94
C PRO A 119 -4.33 2.52 -18.24
N ILE A 120 -4.11 1.22 -18.41
CA ILE A 120 -3.54 0.64 -19.65
C ILE A 120 -4.58 0.65 -20.79
N GLU A 121 -5.84 0.32 -20.52
CA GLU A 121 -6.92 0.40 -21.51
C GLU A 121 -7.19 1.86 -21.93
N SER A 122 -7.10 2.79 -20.99
CA SER A 122 -7.16 4.23 -21.28
C SER A 122 -6.03 4.69 -22.22
N PHE A 123 -4.83 4.10 -22.09
CA PHE A 123 -3.69 4.37 -22.97
C PHE A 123 -3.94 3.88 -24.40
N GLN A 124 -4.50 2.68 -24.55
CA GLN A 124 -4.77 2.09 -25.87
C GLN A 124 -5.86 2.83 -26.65
N ASN A 125 -6.81 3.45 -25.96
CA ASN A 125 -7.96 4.12 -26.59
C ASN A 125 -7.69 5.61 -26.94
N ASN A 126 -6.44 6.10 -26.82
CA ASN A 126 -6.06 7.51 -27.02
C ASN A 126 -6.96 8.52 -26.29
N ARG A 127 -7.63 8.09 -25.20
CA ARG A 127 -8.44 8.97 -24.38
C ARG A 127 -7.57 9.47 -23.24
N PHE A 128 -7.34 10.77 -23.21
CA PHE A 128 -6.53 11.46 -22.22
C PHE A 128 -7.28 11.56 -20.87
N TRP A 129 -7.45 10.45 -20.14
CA TRP A 129 -8.17 10.43 -18.86
C TRP A 129 -7.34 10.81 -17.64
N CYS A 130 -6.04 11.09 -17.81
CA CYS A 130 -5.18 11.51 -16.69
C CYS A 130 -5.65 12.80 -16.00
N GLN A 131 -6.58 13.54 -16.60
CA GLN A 131 -7.17 14.75 -16.02
C GLN A 131 -8.34 14.45 -15.07
N HIS A 132 -9.04 13.32 -15.21
CA HIS A 132 -10.23 13.03 -14.41
C HIS A 132 -9.93 12.31 -13.08
N TYR A 133 -8.83 11.57 -12.96
CA TYR A 133 -8.44 10.97 -11.68
C TYR A 133 -7.84 11.97 -10.68
N ALA A 134 -7.25 13.08 -11.16
CA ALA A 134 -6.75 14.14 -10.30
C ALA A 134 -7.85 15.07 -9.75
N ILE A 135 -9.05 15.05 -10.35
CA ILE A 135 -10.17 15.94 -10.00
C ILE A 135 -11.17 15.26 -9.05
N TRP A 136 -11.23 13.92 -9.03
CA TRP A 136 -12.22 13.17 -8.22
C TRP A 136 -11.70 12.64 -6.87
N THR A 137 -10.46 12.96 -6.50
CA THR A 137 -9.87 12.57 -5.19
C THR A 137 -9.34 13.77 -4.40
N THR A 138 -9.95 14.95 -4.59
CA THR A 138 -9.94 16.05 -3.61
C THR A 138 -11.28 16.10 -2.89
#